data_AF-A0A7X9ZNR3-F1
#
_entry.id   AF-A0A7X9ZNR3-F1
#
_cell.length_a   1.000
_cell.length_b   1.000
_cell.length_c   1.000
_cell.angle_alpha   90.00
_cell.angle_beta   90.00
_cell.angle_gamma   90.00
#
_symmetry.space_group_name_H-M   'P 1'
#
loop_
_entity.id
_entity.type
_entity.pdbx_description
1 polymer ?
#
loop_
_entity_poly.entity_id
_entity_poly.type
_entity_poly.pdbx_seq_one_letter_code
_entity_poly.pdbx_strand_id
1 'polypeptide(L)'
;MTKRLDILVSSSPASNDHQARILVDGVDWLGPDALGLDPPELKNQLRREQPQQAVVAVEPVSAIVGRCSCGCVGCSDTVVRIYRYGTTVEWIGGPVSVAFDAAQYDAEHTRFEVDRSWETLDRTVEREVGDMFAGTILDGKYAFDWASARIEAGLILLSYSSEGDQKLLRFKWDQASSVDAVQRAAEFRRRTFPDS
;
A
#
# COMPACT_ATOMS: atom_id res chain seq x y z
N MET A 1 17.02 -13.82 20.10
CA MET A 1 16.80 -14.64 18.88
C MET A 1 15.97 -13.81 17.94
N THR A 2 16.41 -13.64 16.70
CA THR A 2 15.62 -13.00 15.65
C THR A 2 14.49 -13.91 15.21
N LYS A 3 13.38 -13.29 14.80
CA LYS A 3 12.15 -13.93 14.34
C LYS A 3 12.07 -13.89 12.83
N ARG A 4 11.21 -14.72 12.26
CA ARG A 4 10.89 -14.71 10.83
C ARG A 4 9.66 -13.84 10.57
N LEU A 5 9.77 -12.91 9.63
CA LEU A 5 8.66 -12.12 9.10
C LEU A 5 8.06 -12.83 7.88
N ASP A 6 6.74 -12.94 7.81
CA ASP A 6 6.01 -13.20 6.57
C ASP A 6 4.86 -12.18 6.44
N ILE A 7 4.55 -11.77 5.21
CA ILE A 7 3.42 -10.88 4.89
C ILE A 7 2.44 -11.65 4.02
N LEU A 8 1.29 -12.02 4.59
CA LEU A 8 0.26 -12.75 3.89
C LEU A 8 -0.81 -11.81 3.36
N VAL A 9 -1.04 -11.83 2.04
CA VAL A 9 -2.17 -11.13 1.43
C VAL A 9 -3.34 -12.09 1.28
N SER A 10 -4.51 -11.67 1.73
CA SER A 10 -5.76 -12.44 1.63
C SER A 10 -6.94 -11.52 1.39
N SER A 11 -8.04 -12.06 0.86
CA SER A 11 -9.30 -11.32 0.82
C SER A 11 -9.80 -11.06 2.25
N SER A 12 -10.45 -9.90 2.41
CA SER A 12 -11.02 -9.39 3.63
C SER A 12 -12.48 -9.04 3.35
N PRO A 13 -13.42 -9.97 3.57
CA PRO A 13 -14.85 -9.69 3.43
C PRO A 13 -15.31 -8.54 4.33
N ALA A 14 -14.72 -8.41 5.52
CA ALA A 14 -15.04 -7.36 6.49
C ALA A 14 -14.77 -5.94 5.96
N SER A 15 -13.76 -5.78 5.11
CA SER A 15 -13.44 -4.49 4.47
C SER A 15 -13.79 -4.45 2.98
N ASN A 16 -14.48 -5.47 2.47
CA ASN A 16 -14.76 -5.66 1.04
C ASN A 16 -13.52 -5.44 0.14
N ASP A 17 -12.36 -5.94 0.59
CA ASP A 17 -11.08 -5.73 -0.09
C ASP A 17 -10.08 -6.87 0.19
N HIS A 18 -8.79 -6.61 0.03
CA HIS A 18 -7.67 -7.44 0.46
C HIS A 18 -7.02 -6.82 1.70
N GLN A 19 -6.36 -7.66 2.48
CA GLN A 19 -5.59 -7.27 3.63
C GLN A 19 -4.23 -7.97 3.59
N ALA A 20 -3.18 -7.21 3.85
CA ALA A 20 -1.85 -7.70 4.14
C ALA A 20 -1.72 -7.86 5.67
N ARG A 21 -1.45 -9.08 6.12
CA ARG A 21 -1.30 -9.43 7.54
C ARG A 21 0.13 -9.85 7.84
N ILE A 22 0.63 -9.41 8.99
CA ILE A 22 1.97 -9.70 9.49
C ILE A 22 1.96 -11.03 10.23
N LEU A 23 2.78 -11.98 9.80
CA LEU A 23 3.06 -13.21 10.53
C LEU A 23 4.47 -13.15 11.14
N VAL A 24 4.59 -13.53 12.40
CA VAL A 24 5.86 -13.67 13.11
C VAL A 24 6.04 -15.14 13.49
N ASP A 25 7.10 -15.77 12.98
CA ASP A 25 7.32 -17.22 13.09
C ASP A 25 6.08 -18.04 12.64
N GLY A 26 5.39 -17.57 11.60
CA GLY A 26 4.17 -18.20 11.06
C GLY A 26 2.89 -17.98 11.88
N VAL A 27 2.94 -17.19 12.96
CA VAL A 27 1.76 -16.84 13.77
C VAL A 27 1.28 -15.45 13.41
N ASP A 28 -0.03 -15.27 13.22
CA ASP A 28 -0.64 -13.96 13.00
C ASP A 28 -0.35 -13.03 14.18
N TRP A 29 0.48 -12.03 13.92
CA TRP A 29 0.99 -11.13 14.95
C TRP A 29 -0.02 -10.06 15.33
N LEU A 30 -0.96 -9.72 14.45
CA LEU A 30 -2.02 -8.74 14.73
C LEU A 30 -3.15 -9.32 15.60
N GLY A 31 -3.34 -10.64 15.53
CA GLY A 31 -4.43 -11.33 16.23
C GLY A 31 -5.81 -11.15 15.56
N PRO A 32 -6.86 -11.81 16.09
CA PRO A 32 -8.14 -11.95 15.40
C PRO A 32 -8.99 -10.67 15.35
N ASP A 33 -8.77 -9.73 16.27
CA ASP A 33 -9.61 -8.54 16.45
C ASP A 33 -9.15 -7.34 15.59
N ALA A 34 -8.02 -7.47 14.91
CA ALA A 34 -7.46 -6.46 14.03
C ALA A 34 -7.60 -6.87 12.56
N LEU A 35 -7.72 -5.88 11.67
CA LEU A 35 -7.64 -6.06 10.23
C LEU A 35 -6.22 -5.78 9.74
N GLY A 36 -5.79 -6.49 8.70
CA GLY A 36 -4.59 -6.12 7.96
C GLY A 36 -4.78 -4.81 7.19
N LEU A 37 -3.66 -4.22 6.76
CA LEU A 37 -3.66 -3.01 5.94
C LEU A 37 -3.86 -3.35 4.46
N ASP A 38 -4.32 -2.39 3.66
CA ASP A 38 -4.35 -2.54 2.19
C ASP A 38 -2.92 -2.84 1.67
N PRO A 39 -2.72 -3.84 0.78
CA PRO A 39 -1.35 -4.23 0.39
C PRO A 39 -0.53 -3.11 -0.28
N PRO A 40 -1.06 -2.33 -1.26
CA PRO A 40 -0.40 -1.13 -1.76
C PRO A 40 -0.04 -0.11 -0.67
N GLU A 41 -0.95 0.15 0.27
CA GLU A 41 -0.69 1.08 1.37
C GLU A 41 0.43 0.57 2.29
N LEU A 42 0.38 -0.70 2.71
CA LEU A 42 1.43 -1.32 3.52
C LEU A 42 2.78 -1.24 2.80
N LYS A 43 2.82 -1.58 1.51
CA LYS A 43 4.01 -1.44 0.67
C LYS A 43 4.56 -0.01 0.72
N ASN A 44 3.72 1.01 0.59
CA ASN A 44 4.18 2.40 0.61
C ASN A 44 4.76 2.81 1.97
N GLN A 45 4.19 2.32 3.07
CA GLN A 45 4.70 2.62 4.41
C GLN A 45 6.04 1.92 4.68
N LEU A 46 6.15 0.68 4.24
CA LEU A 46 7.34 -0.17 4.35
C LEU A 46 8.47 0.26 3.39
N ARG A 47 8.16 0.81 2.20
CA ARG A 47 9.16 1.29 1.22
C ARG A 47 9.89 2.55 1.69
N ARG A 48 9.30 3.35 2.58
CA ARG A 48 9.95 4.55 3.16
C ARG A 48 11.20 4.22 3.98
N GLU A 49 11.49 2.94 4.20
CA GLU A 49 12.59 2.42 5.02
C GLU A 49 13.97 2.33 4.33
N GLN A 50 14.13 2.77 3.08
CA GLN A 50 15.42 2.65 2.39
C GLN A 50 16.17 3.97 2.13
N PRO A 51 16.86 4.56 3.12
CA PRO A 51 18.19 5.08 2.86
C PRO A 51 19.15 3.87 2.85
N GLN A 52 19.52 3.38 1.66
CA GLN A 52 20.48 2.27 1.50
C GLN A 52 21.84 2.50 2.18
N GLN A 53 22.13 3.72 2.66
CA GLN A 53 23.41 4.09 3.26
C GLN A 53 23.21 5.24 4.26
N ALA A 54 22.92 4.95 5.53
CA ALA A 54 22.99 5.96 6.58
C ALA A 54 23.89 5.49 7.72
N VAL A 55 25.08 6.10 7.79
CA VAL A 55 26.12 5.90 8.82
C VAL A 55 25.80 6.74 10.09
N VAL A 56 24.60 7.31 10.19
CA VAL A 56 24.17 8.21 11.27
C VAL A 56 22.80 7.77 11.76
N ALA A 57 22.55 7.90 13.08
CA ALA A 57 21.30 7.57 13.74
C ALA A 57 20.09 8.11 12.95
N VAL A 58 19.39 7.22 12.25
CA VAL A 58 18.16 7.52 11.53
C VAL A 58 17.04 7.47 12.55
N GLU A 59 16.22 8.52 12.63
CA GLU A 59 14.96 8.47 13.39
C GLU A 59 14.16 7.24 12.96
N PRO A 60 13.54 6.50 13.90
CA PRO A 60 12.77 5.32 13.57
C PRO A 60 11.61 5.66 12.65
N VAL A 61 11.43 4.87 11.59
CA VAL A 61 10.29 5.00 10.69
C VAL A 61 9.05 4.48 11.40
N SER A 62 7.95 5.22 11.31
CA SER A 62 6.66 4.76 11.83
C SER A 62 5.82 4.20 10.70
N ALA A 63 5.27 3.00 10.89
CA ALA A 63 4.38 2.34 9.93
C ALA A 63 3.13 1.82 10.63
N ILE A 64 1.98 2.04 10.01
CA ILE A 64 0.73 1.36 10.30
C ILE A 64 0.85 -0.03 9.68
N VAL A 65 0.59 -1.05 10.48
CA VAL A 65 0.68 -2.47 10.07
C VAL A 65 -0.64 -3.22 10.30
N GLY A 66 -1.60 -2.58 10.95
CA GLY A 66 -2.96 -3.09 11.14
C GLY A 66 -3.94 -1.97 11.43
N ARG A 67 -5.22 -2.27 11.23
CA ARG A 67 -6.35 -1.36 11.49
C ARG A 67 -7.29 -1.98 12.51
N CYS A 68 -8.10 -1.14 13.15
CA CYS A 68 -9.22 -1.64 13.95
C CYS A 68 -10.24 -2.39 13.10
N SER A 69 -11.12 -3.17 13.74
CA SER A 69 -12.18 -3.94 13.08
C SER A 69 -13.17 -3.08 12.27
N CYS A 70 -13.20 -1.77 12.53
CA CYS A 70 -13.89 -0.77 11.72
C CYS A 70 -13.40 -0.66 10.28
N GLY A 71 -12.13 -1.01 10.02
CA GLY A 71 -11.49 -0.86 8.71
C GLY A 71 -11.10 0.57 8.31
N CYS A 72 -11.43 1.58 9.11
CA CYS A 72 -11.00 2.95 8.87
C CYS A 72 -9.55 3.17 9.32
N VAL A 73 -8.68 3.58 8.39
CA VAL A 73 -7.34 4.09 8.74
C VAL A 73 -7.50 5.35 9.58
N GLY A 74 -6.68 5.48 10.63
CA GLY A 74 -6.71 6.55 11.63
C GLY A 74 -7.63 6.25 12.82
N CYS A 75 -8.40 5.17 12.78
CA CYS A 75 -9.24 4.74 13.90
C CYS A 75 -8.54 3.61 14.64
N SER A 76 -7.83 3.95 15.73
CA SER A 76 -7.12 2.97 16.58
C SER A 76 -6.23 1.99 15.80
N ASP A 77 -5.41 2.52 14.89
CA ASP A 77 -4.47 1.74 14.10
C ASP A 77 -3.36 1.10 14.94
N THR A 78 -2.89 -0.07 14.49
CA THR A 78 -1.69 -0.71 15.00
C THR A 78 -0.47 -0.10 14.33
N VAL A 79 0.29 0.68 15.08
CA VAL A 79 1.51 1.37 14.61
C VAL A 79 2.76 0.74 15.23
N VAL A 80 3.79 0.57 14.41
CA VAL A 80 5.13 0.16 14.84
C VAL A 80 6.16 1.23 14.49
N ARG A 81 7.16 1.37 15.35
CA ARG A 81 8.40 2.11 15.09
C ARG A 81 9.47 1.10 14.70
N ILE A 82 10.08 1.31 13.55
CA ILE A 82 10.99 0.37 12.91
C ILE A 82 12.41 0.91 13.03
N TYR A 83 13.26 0.15 13.69
CA TYR A 83 14.67 0.43 13.90
C TYR A 83 15.51 -0.59 13.16
N ARG A 84 16.63 -0.15 12.57
CA ARG A 84 17.56 -1.03 11.88
C ARG A 84 18.96 -0.90 12.47
N TYR A 85 19.50 -2.02 12.93
CA TYR A 85 20.79 -2.14 13.58
C TYR A 85 21.64 -3.18 12.85
N GLY A 86 22.30 -2.78 11.76
CA GLY A 86 23.12 -3.68 10.96
C GLY A 86 22.33 -4.89 10.45
N THR A 87 22.49 -6.04 11.12
CA THR A 87 21.86 -7.32 10.77
C THR A 87 20.51 -7.56 11.45
N THR A 88 20.00 -6.63 12.26
CA THR A 88 18.72 -6.76 12.95
C THR A 88 17.77 -5.63 12.59
N VAL A 89 16.49 -5.94 12.39
CA VAL A 89 15.40 -4.96 12.30
C VAL A 89 14.48 -5.16 13.49
N GLU A 90 14.26 -4.12 14.30
CA GLU A 90 13.39 -4.17 15.46
C GLU A 90 12.11 -3.35 15.22
N TRP A 91 10.98 -3.96 15.50
CA TRP A 91 9.69 -3.29 15.56
C TRP A 91 9.31 -3.06 17.02
N ILE A 92 9.12 -1.80 17.38
CA ILE A 92 8.67 -1.36 18.71
C ILE A 92 7.25 -0.80 18.58
N GLY A 93 6.31 -1.38 19.31
CA GLY A 93 4.88 -1.05 19.20
C GLY A 93 4.03 -2.27 18.84
N GLY A 94 2.78 -2.00 18.47
CA GLY A 94 1.76 -3.03 18.23
C GLY A 94 1.55 -3.98 19.42
N PRO A 95 1.16 -5.26 19.17
CA PRO A 95 0.85 -6.20 20.25
C PRO A 95 2.07 -6.59 21.11
N VAL A 96 3.23 -6.81 20.47
CA VAL A 96 4.48 -7.13 21.16
C VAL A 96 5.68 -6.76 20.29
N SER A 97 6.69 -6.12 20.88
CA SER A 97 7.94 -5.81 20.19
C SER A 97 8.61 -7.07 19.64
N VAL A 98 9.16 -6.98 18.44
CA VAL A 98 9.75 -8.11 17.72
C VAL A 98 11.01 -7.68 16.99
N ALA A 99 12.00 -8.58 16.94
CA ALA A 99 13.25 -8.36 16.21
C ALA A 99 13.40 -9.42 15.12
N PHE A 100 13.76 -9.00 13.92
CA PHE A 100 13.94 -9.82 12.73
C PHE A 100 15.40 -9.83 12.28
N ASP A 101 15.80 -10.90 11.59
CA ASP A 101 17.02 -10.88 10.81
C ASP A 101 16.85 -9.94 9.62
N ALA A 102 17.78 -9.01 9.42
CA ALA A 102 17.64 -7.97 8.41
C ALA A 102 17.63 -8.52 6.98
N ALA A 103 18.39 -9.59 6.69
CA ALA A 103 18.41 -10.19 5.36
C ALA A 103 17.09 -10.92 5.07
N GLN A 104 16.53 -11.62 6.05
CA GLN A 104 15.22 -12.26 5.92
C GLN A 104 14.10 -11.23 5.78
N TYR A 105 14.15 -10.14 6.55
CA TYR A 105 13.21 -9.01 6.46
C TYR A 105 13.21 -8.39 5.06
N ASP A 106 14.39 -8.08 4.51
CA ASP A 106 14.54 -7.50 3.18
C ASP A 106 14.05 -8.44 2.08
N ALA A 107 14.34 -9.73 2.22
CA ALA A 107 13.88 -10.75 1.28
C ALA A 107 12.35 -10.84 1.27
N GLU A 108 11.72 -10.76 2.45
CA GLU A 108 10.27 -10.79 2.58
C GLU A 108 9.61 -9.53 2.04
N HIS A 109 10.17 -8.35 2.30
CA HIS A 109 9.73 -7.10 1.67
C HIS A 109 9.81 -7.21 0.14
N THR A 110 10.95 -7.65 -0.39
CA THR A 110 11.14 -7.78 -1.84
C THR A 110 10.11 -8.74 -2.43
N ARG A 111 9.88 -9.89 -1.79
CA ARG A 111 8.85 -10.86 -2.20
C ARG A 111 7.47 -10.22 -2.20
N PHE A 112 7.07 -9.58 -1.11
CA PHE A 112 5.79 -8.91 -0.96
C PHE A 112 5.59 -7.80 -2.01
N GLU A 113 6.62 -7.01 -2.28
CA GLU A 113 6.58 -5.89 -3.21
C GLU A 113 6.31 -6.30 -4.65
N VAL A 114 6.73 -7.50 -5.06
CA VAL A 114 6.58 -8.03 -6.43
C VAL A 114 5.45 -9.06 -6.55
N ASP A 115 4.89 -9.50 -5.43
CA ASP A 115 3.77 -10.45 -5.42
C ASP A 115 2.50 -9.79 -5.99
N ARG A 116 2.01 -10.38 -7.07
CA ARG A 116 0.78 -9.99 -7.77
C ARG A 116 -0.24 -11.11 -7.82
N SER A 117 0.05 -12.26 -7.19
CA SER A 117 -0.81 -13.45 -7.25
C SER A 117 -2.18 -13.25 -6.62
N TRP A 118 -2.31 -12.23 -5.77
CA TRP A 118 -3.54 -11.83 -5.11
C TRP A 118 -4.37 -10.80 -5.90
N GLU A 119 -3.82 -10.19 -6.95
CA GLU A 119 -4.53 -9.14 -7.69
C GLU A 119 -5.72 -9.73 -8.47
N THR A 120 -6.90 -9.16 -8.26
CA THR A 120 -8.01 -9.29 -9.20
C THR A 120 -7.79 -8.38 -10.41
N LEU A 121 -8.59 -8.54 -11.48
CA LEU A 121 -8.53 -7.65 -12.64
C LEU A 121 -8.65 -6.17 -12.24
N ASP A 122 -9.59 -5.85 -11.36
CA ASP A 122 -9.77 -4.49 -10.85
C ASP A 122 -8.52 -3.98 -10.13
N ARG A 123 -7.87 -4.82 -9.30
CA ARG A 123 -6.63 -4.44 -8.60
C ARG A 123 -5.45 -4.24 -9.55
N THR A 124 -5.34 -5.10 -10.57
CA THR A 124 -4.35 -4.93 -11.64
C THR A 124 -4.56 -3.60 -12.37
N VAL A 125 -5.81 -3.25 -12.70
CA VAL A 125 -6.15 -1.97 -13.32
C VAL A 125 -5.84 -0.78 -12.40
N GLU A 126 -6.22 -0.85 -11.12
CA GLU A 126 -5.92 0.18 -10.13
C GLU A 126 -4.42 0.46 -10.05
N ARG A 127 -3.59 -0.59 -10.02
CA ARG A 127 -2.14 -0.46 -10.02
C ARG A 127 -1.61 0.15 -11.32
N GLU A 128 -1.96 -0.41 -12.47
CA GLU A 128 -1.42 0.04 -13.76
C GLU A 128 -1.83 1.48 -14.10
N VAL A 129 -3.07 1.84 -13.79
CA VAL A 129 -3.54 3.21 -13.94
C VAL A 129 -2.89 4.11 -12.89
N GLY A 130 -2.80 3.68 -11.63
CA GLY A 130 -2.14 4.44 -10.58
C GLY A 130 -0.69 4.77 -10.91
N ASP A 131 0.07 3.79 -11.42
CA ASP A 131 1.45 3.98 -11.88
C ASP A 131 1.54 5.01 -13.01
N MET A 132 0.54 5.07 -13.91
CA MET A 132 0.48 6.04 -15.00
C MET A 132 0.21 7.49 -14.54
N PHE A 133 -0.59 7.66 -13.48
CA PHE A 133 -0.94 8.97 -12.93
C PHE A 133 -0.04 9.40 -11.76
N ALA A 134 0.84 8.52 -11.29
CA ALA A 134 1.82 8.83 -10.25
C ALA A 134 2.61 10.11 -10.60
N GLY A 135 2.67 11.04 -9.66
CA GLY A 135 3.38 12.32 -9.82
C GLY A 135 2.62 13.39 -10.63
N THR A 136 1.44 13.11 -11.18
CA THR A 136 0.62 14.14 -11.83
C THR A 136 0.03 15.11 -10.80
N ILE A 137 -0.06 16.39 -11.18
CA ILE A 137 -0.65 17.46 -10.37
C ILE A 137 -1.82 18.07 -11.14
N LEU A 138 -3.02 17.99 -10.57
CA LEU A 138 -4.25 18.59 -11.11
C LEU A 138 -4.40 20.03 -10.62
N ASP A 139 -4.70 20.94 -11.55
CA ASP A 139 -4.89 22.38 -11.32
C ASP A 139 -3.70 23.05 -10.58
N GLY A 140 -2.50 22.50 -10.71
CA GLY A 140 -1.30 22.98 -10.01
C GLY A 140 -1.33 22.83 -8.47
N LYS A 141 -2.36 22.19 -7.90
CA LYS A 141 -2.56 22.07 -6.44
C LYS A 141 -2.71 20.63 -5.96
N TYR A 142 -3.47 19.80 -6.67
CA TYR A 142 -3.89 18.50 -6.17
C TYR A 142 -2.96 17.40 -6.69
N ALA A 143 -2.27 16.71 -5.81
CA ALA A 143 -1.41 15.60 -6.19
C ALA A 143 -2.24 14.33 -6.37
N PHE A 144 -1.88 13.51 -7.34
CA PHE A 144 -2.46 12.18 -7.48
C PHE A 144 -2.29 11.38 -6.18
N ASP A 145 -3.36 10.71 -5.77
CA ASP A 145 -3.46 10.00 -4.50
C ASP A 145 -3.67 8.49 -4.77
N TRP A 146 -4.80 8.13 -5.37
CA TRP A 146 -5.14 6.74 -5.67
C TRP A 146 -6.03 6.60 -6.92
N ALA A 147 -6.06 5.40 -7.49
CA ALA A 147 -6.99 5.00 -8.52
C ALA A 147 -7.89 3.87 -7.99
N SER A 148 -9.18 3.86 -8.37
CA SER A 148 -10.09 2.77 -8.05
C SER A 148 -10.94 2.34 -9.24
N ALA A 149 -11.04 1.03 -9.47
CA ALA A 149 -11.94 0.40 -10.44
C ALA A 149 -13.14 -0.29 -9.75
N ARG A 150 -13.19 -0.25 -8.41
CA ARG A 150 -14.12 -1.04 -7.58
C ARG A 150 -15.30 -0.25 -7.03
N ILE A 151 -15.24 1.08 -7.06
CA ILE A 151 -16.29 1.95 -6.52
C ILE A 151 -17.55 1.89 -7.39
N GLU A 152 -17.40 1.92 -8.71
CA GLU A 152 -18.51 1.89 -9.66
C GLU A 152 -18.14 1.05 -10.90
N ALA A 153 -19.02 0.13 -11.27
CA ALA A 153 -18.80 -0.75 -12.40
C ALA A 153 -18.62 0.03 -13.71
N GLY A 154 -17.60 -0.35 -14.50
CA GLY A 154 -17.29 0.25 -15.80
C GLY A 154 -16.63 1.63 -15.71
N LEU A 155 -16.29 2.09 -14.50
CA LEU A 155 -15.55 3.33 -14.28
C LEU A 155 -14.23 3.09 -13.58
N ILE A 156 -13.27 3.94 -13.91
CA ILE A 156 -12.06 4.16 -13.12
C ILE A 156 -12.15 5.56 -12.53
N LEU A 157 -12.01 5.65 -11.22
CA LEU A 157 -11.94 6.89 -10.46
C LEU A 157 -10.48 7.18 -10.13
N LEU A 158 -10.07 8.42 -10.35
CA LEU A 158 -8.76 8.95 -9.95
C LEU A 158 -8.99 9.99 -8.86
N SER A 159 -8.34 9.80 -7.72
CA SER A 159 -8.33 10.74 -6.61
C SER A 159 -7.12 11.65 -6.70
N TYR A 160 -7.37 12.93 -6.49
CA TYR A 160 -6.36 13.97 -6.35
C TYR A 160 -6.63 14.75 -5.07
N SER A 161 -5.65 14.82 -4.18
CA SER A 161 -5.82 15.34 -2.82
C SER A 161 -4.86 16.51 -2.53
N SER A 162 -5.31 17.47 -1.73
CA SER A 162 -4.49 18.61 -1.26
C SER A 162 -5.08 19.23 0.01
N GLU A 163 -4.32 19.31 1.08
CA GLU A 163 -4.70 20.01 2.34
C GLU A 163 -6.09 19.62 2.90
N GLY A 164 -6.49 18.36 2.76
CA GLY A 164 -7.79 17.87 3.23
C GLY A 164 -8.93 18.02 2.21
N ASP A 165 -8.70 18.69 1.09
CA ASP A 165 -9.61 18.72 -0.06
C ASP A 165 -9.31 17.56 -1.02
N GLN A 166 -10.35 17.03 -1.66
CA GLN A 166 -10.24 15.97 -2.67
C GLN A 166 -11.00 16.34 -3.95
N LYS A 167 -10.39 16.03 -5.10
CA LYS A 167 -11.02 16.05 -6.42
C LYS A 167 -11.02 14.67 -7.03
N LEU A 168 -12.12 14.31 -7.67
CA LEU A 168 -12.30 13.03 -8.35
C LEU A 168 -12.44 13.25 -9.86
N LEU A 169 -11.60 12.57 -10.63
CA LEU A 169 -11.74 12.43 -12.07
C LEU A 169 -12.21 11.01 -12.39
N ARG A 170 -12.93 10.84 -13.49
CA ARG A 170 -13.42 9.52 -13.91
C ARG A 170 -13.43 9.32 -15.40
N PHE A 171 -13.18 8.09 -15.81
CA PHE A 171 -13.32 7.64 -17.19
C PHE A 171 -13.84 6.21 -17.26
N LYS A 172 -14.35 5.83 -18.43
CA LYS A 172 -14.93 4.50 -18.67
C LYS A 172 -13.87 3.50 -19.10
N TRP A 173 -14.10 2.23 -18.79
CA TRP A 173 -13.36 1.08 -19.30
C TRP A 173 -14.31 -0.13 -19.47
N ASP A 174 -13.84 -1.17 -20.14
CA ASP A 174 -14.66 -2.32 -20.56
C ASP A 174 -14.90 -3.41 -19.50
N GLN A 175 -14.17 -3.36 -18.38
CA GLN A 175 -14.15 -4.38 -17.31
C GLN A 175 -13.72 -5.79 -17.75
N ALA A 176 -13.23 -5.94 -18.98
CA ALA A 176 -12.84 -7.22 -19.55
C ALA A 176 -11.31 -7.38 -19.58
N SER A 177 -10.56 -6.28 -19.66
CA SER A 177 -9.12 -6.33 -19.78
C SER A 177 -8.44 -5.10 -19.20
N SER A 178 -7.28 -5.30 -18.56
CA SER A 178 -6.45 -4.17 -18.12
C SER A 178 -5.88 -3.38 -19.30
N VAL A 179 -5.77 -4.02 -20.47
CA VAL A 179 -5.28 -3.36 -21.70
C VAL A 179 -6.20 -2.23 -22.14
N ASP A 180 -7.54 -2.43 -22.13
CA ASP A 180 -8.49 -1.34 -22.44
C ASP A 180 -8.38 -0.25 -21.39
N ALA A 181 -8.41 -0.59 -20.10
CA ALA A 181 -8.27 0.38 -19.01
C ALA A 181 -7.02 1.27 -19.19
N VAL A 182 -5.87 0.67 -19.48
CA VAL A 182 -4.60 1.39 -19.70
C VAL A 182 -4.65 2.26 -20.95
N GLN A 183 -5.25 1.79 -22.05
CA GLN A 183 -5.44 2.60 -23.26
C GLN A 183 -6.33 3.82 -22.99
N ARG A 184 -7.46 3.61 -22.31
CA ARG A 184 -8.39 4.68 -21.90
C ARG A 184 -7.75 5.66 -20.93
N ALA A 185 -6.95 5.16 -20.00
CA ALA A 185 -6.16 5.98 -19.08
C ALA A 185 -5.16 6.87 -19.83
N ALA A 186 -4.44 6.32 -20.82
CA ALA A 186 -3.48 7.07 -21.62
C ALA A 186 -4.17 8.16 -22.48
N GLU A 187 -5.30 7.84 -23.11
CA GLU A 187 -6.14 8.82 -23.82
C GLU A 187 -6.63 9.93 -22.87
N PHE A 188 -7.13 9.55 -21.70
CA PHE A 188 -7.62 10.48 -20.70
C PHE A 188 -6.52 11.39 -20.16
N ARG A 189 -5.33 10.85 -19.87
CA ARG A 189 -4.16 11.60 -19.40
C ARG A 189 -3.74 12.66 -20.42
N ARG A 190 -3.58 12.28 -21.69
CA ARG A 190 -3.19 13.22 -22.77
C ARG A 190 -4.15 14.40 -22.91
N ARG A 191 -5.45 14.17 -22.73
CA ARG A 191 -6.46 15.23 -22.81
C ARG A 191 -6.46 16.14 -21.57
N THR A 192 -6.19 15.58 -20.40
CA THR A 192 -6.34 16.26 -19.11
C THR A 192 -5.06 16.98 -18.70
N PHE A 193 -3.90 16.44 -19.07
CA PHE A 193 -2.57 16.97 -18.76
C PHE A 193 -1.72 17.07 -20.03
N PRO A 194 -2.04 18.02 -20.93
CA PRO A 194 -1.35 18.14 -22.23
C PRO A 194 0.12 18.56 -22.10
N ASP A 195 0.50 19.16 -20.97
CA ASP A 195 1.84 19.72 -20.72
C ASP A 195 2.73 18.85 -19.80
N SER A 196 2.39 17.56 -19.60
CA SER A 196 3.05 16.64 -18.63
C SER A 196 3.40 15.24 -19.13
#